data_AF-A0A7V3CT10-F1
#
_entry.id   AF-A0A7V3CT10-F1
#
_cell.length_a   1.000
_cell.length_b   1.000
_cell.length_c   1.000
_cell.angle_alpha   90.00
_cell.angle_beta   90.00
_cell.angle_gamma   90.00
#
_symmetry.space_group_name_H-M   'P 1'
#
loop_
_entity.id
_entity.type
_entity.pdbx_description
1 polymer ?
#
loop_
_entity_poly.entity_id
_entity_poly.type
_entity_poly.pdbx_seq_one_letter_code
_entity_poly.pdbx_strand_id
1 'polypeptide(L)'
;MACLLEGSFSSVFSNRLPSAILNDSTIAFRDKGVPTKMIVIADGDVAKNDIRPGVGPLALGFDRNTGQTFANKTFLLNCVNYLVDDEGLLQLRAREVKLRLLDKKKIANHETKWQIINIALPLGIIILFGLIQFYYRKKKYAA
;
A
#
# COMPACT_ATOMS: atom_id res chain seq x y z
N MET A 1 -17.44 11.76 11.74
CA MET A 1 -16.29 12.48 11.13
C MET A 1 -15.00 12.02 11.81
N ALA A 2 -13.89 11.95 11.09
CA ALA A 2 -12.59 11.60 11.63
C ALA A 2 -11.53 12.57 11.12
N CYS A 3 -10.60 12.99 11.99
CA CYS A 3 -9.53 13.94 11.67
C CYS A 3 -8.17 13.35 12.08
N LEU A 4 -7.17 13.52 11.22
CA LEU A 4 -5.76 13.23 11.52
C LEU A 4 -5.08 14.54 11.95
N LEU A 5 -4.36 14.49 13.07
CA LEU A 5 -3.59 15.58 13.63
C LEU A 5 -2.13 15.14 13.73
N GLU A 6 -1.21 15.92 13.16
CA GLU A 6 0.23 15.64 13.19
C GLU A 6 1.00 16.90 13.58
N GLY A 7 2.03 16.73 14.40
CA GLY A 7 2.92 17.82 14.80
C GLY A 7 3.29 17.76 16.28
N SER A 8 3.72 18.90 16.83
CA SER A 8 4.01 19.02 18.25
C SER A 8 2.79 19.58 18.99
N PHE A 9 2.34 18.85 20.01
CA PHE A 9 1.20 19.25 20.83
C PHE A 9 1.65 20.01 22.07
N SER A 10 0.84 20.98 22.50
CA SER A 10 1.04 21.68 23.77
C SER A 10 0.70 20.75 24.93
N SER A 11 1.52 20.77 25.98
CA SER A 11 1.25 20.02 27.19
C SER A 11 0.01 20.55 27.90
N VAL A 12 -0.81 19.64 28.44
CA VAL A 12 -1.98 19.99 29.28
C VAL A 12 -1.56 20.75 30.54
N PHE A 13 -0.32 20.54 30.99
CA PHE A 13 0.24 21.16 32.19
C PHE A 13 0.93 22.51 31.90
N SER A 14 0.95 22.96 30.64
CA SER A 14 1.46 24.28 30.27
C SER A 14 0.76 25.36 31.10
N ASN A 15 1.55 26.22 31.74
CA ASN A 15 1.09 27.30 32.62
C ASN A 15 0.24 26.86 33.84
N ARG A 16 0.27 25.57 34.22
CA ARG A 16 -0.51 25.03 35.36
C ARG A 16 0.36 24.44 36.46
N LEU A 17 1.67 24.34 36.26
CA LEU A 17 2.59 23.74 37.23
C LEU A 17 3.08 24.77 38.25
N PRO A 18 3.13 24.42 39.55
CA PRO A 18 3.82 25.21 40.56
C PRO A 18 5.31 25.33 40.25
N SER A 19 5.92 26.45 40.62
CA SER A 19 7.36 26.73 40.46
C SER A 19 8.26 25.69 41.14
N ALA A 20 7.78 25.03 42.20
CA ALA A 20 8.50 23.94 42.86
C ALA A 20 8.69 22.70 41.96
N ILE A 21 7.75 22.44 41.05
CA ILE A 21 7.78 21.30 40.12
C ILE A 21 8.48 21.68 38.81
N LEU A 22 8.32 22.93 38.36
CA LEU A 22 9.00 23.43 37.16
C LEU A 22 10.53 23.46 37.31
N ASN A 23 11.01 23.72 38.52
CA ASN A 23 12.44 23.80 38.82
C ASN A 23 13.05 22.47 39.27
N ASP A 24 12.24 21.41 39.38
CA ASP A 24 12.71 20.09 39.80
C ASP A 24 13.33 19.35 38.60
N SER A 25 14.65 19.13 38.66
CA SER A 25 15.38 18.42 37.62
C SER A 25 14.99 16.95 37.45
N THR A 26 14.29 16.35 38.42
CA THR A 26 13.77 14.98 38.30
C THR A 26 12.52 14.92 37.43
N ILE A 27 11.79 16.03 37.32
CA ILE A 27 10.56 16.14 36.55
C ILE A 27 10.92 16.81 35.23
N ALA A 28 11.22 15.99 34.22
CA ALA A 28 11.55 16.45 32.87
C ALA A 28 10.32 17.03 32.13
N PHE A 29 9.75 18.11 32.68
CA PHE A 29 8.59 18.79 32.11
C PHE A 29 8.93 19.36 30.73
N ARG A 30 8.04 19.13 29.77
CA ARG A 30 8.14 19.69 28.41
C ARG A 30 6.85 20.46 28.12
N ASP A 31 7.00 21.73 27.81
CA ASP A 31 5.88 22.60 27.43
C ASP A 31 5.27 22.18 26.08
N LYS A 32 6.13 21.78 25.14
CA LYS A 32 5.74 21.19 23.85
C LYS A 32 6.25 19.75 23.73
N GLY A 33 5.38 18.87 23.25
CA GLY A 33 5.69 17.49 22.95
C GLY A 33 6.61 17.33 21.73
N VAL A 34 7.20 16.15 21.59
CA VAL A 34 7.85 15.73 20.34
C VAL A 34 6.81 15.64 19.21
N PRO A 35 7.23 15.66 17.92
CA PRO A 35 6.32 15.44 16.81
C PRO A 35 5.63 14.07 16.95
N THR A 36 4.30 14.06 17.06
CA THR A 36 3.49 12.85 17.17
C THR A 36 2.26 12.95 16.27
N LYS A 37 1.57 11.82 16.12
CA LYS A 37 0.35 11.66 15.33
C LYS A 37 -0.80 11.29 16.24
N MET A 38 -2.00 11.83 15.97
CA MET A 38 -3.23 11.53 16.70
C MET A 38 -4.40 11.49 15.72
N ILE A 39 -5.28 10.49 15.88
CA ILE A 39 -6.52 10.39 15.10
C ILE A 39 -7.69 10.62 16.05
N VAL A 40 -8.58 11.55 15.71
CA VAL A 40 -9.77 11.88 16.49
C VAL A 40 -10.99 11.46 15.69
N ILE A 41 -11.85 10.62 16.28
CA ILE A 41 -13.11 10.17 15.68
C ILE A 41 -14.25 10.70 16.53
N ALA A 42 -15.20 11.38 15.89
CA ALA A 42 -16.30 12.06 16.59
C ALA A 42 -17.37 11.10 17.14
N ASP A 43 -17.42 9.85 16.66
CA ASP A 43 -18.41 8.85 17.04
C ASP A 43 -17.73 7.55 17.48
N GLY A 44 -18.06 7.09 18.69
CA GLY A 44 -17.52 5.89 19.31
C GLY A 44 -18.15 4.60 18.81
N ASP A 45 -19.33 4.65 18.20
CA ASP A 45 -20.03 3.46 17.70
C ASP A 45 -19.26 2.78 16.54
N VAL A 46 -18.32 3.49 15.91
CA VAL A 46 -17.43 2.92 14.87
C VAL A 46 -16.64 1.70 15.34
N ALA A 47 -16.33 1.61 16.63
CA ALA A 47 -15.54 0.54 17.24
C ALA A 47 -16.39 -0.49 18.00
N LYS A 48 -17.72 -0.36 17.93
CA LYS A 48 -18.66 -1.21 18.66
C LYS A 48 -19.09 -2.42 17.83
N ASN A 49 -19.07 -3.59 18.46
CA ASN A 49 -19.61 -4.82 17.89
C ASN A 49 -21.03 -5.06 18.40
N ASP A 50 -21.94 -5.40 17.50
CA ASP A 50 -23.26 -5.89 17.88
C ASP A 50 -23.17 -7.30 18.49
N ILE A 51 -23.99 -7.58 19.49
CA ILE A 51 -24.03 -8.89 20.15
C ILE A 51 -25.30 -9.62 19.76
N ARG A 52 -25.15 -10.83 19.23
CA ARG A 52 -26.28 -11.74 18.96
C ARG A 52 -26.42 -12.74 20.11
N PRO A 53 -27.59 -12.81 20.79
CA PRO A 53 -27.85 -13.81 21.83
C PRO A 53 -27.55 -15.22 21.33
N GLY A 54 -26.81 -16.00 22.11
CA GLY A 54 -26.43 -17.39 21.80
C GLY A 54 -25.28 -17.56 20.81
N VAL A 55 -24.84 -16.51 20.10
CA VAL A 55 -23.73 -16.57 19.12
C VAL A 55 -22.53 -15.75 19.58
N GLY A 56 -22.76 -14.64 20.29
CA GLY A 56 -21.70 -13.74 20.75
C GLY A 56 -21.55 -12.48 19.89
N PRO A 57 -20.39 -11.79 19.97
CA PRO A 57 -20.15 -10.56 19.21
C PRO A 57 -20.02 -10.85 17.71
N LEU A 58 -20.72 -10.06 16.91
CA LEU A 58 -20.65 -10.09 15.46
C LEU A 58 -19.40 -9.38 14.96
N ALA A 59 -19.06 -9.56 13.69
CA ALA A 59 -17.93 -8.88 13.07
C ALA A 59 -18.10 -7.35 13.13
N LEU A 60 -17.00 -6.62 13.38
CA LEU A 60 -17.04 -5.17 13.51
C LEU A 60 -17.44 -4.53 12.16
N GLY A 61 -18.48 -3.69 12.20
CA GLY A 61 -19.07 -3.07 11.01
C GLY A 61 -20.22 -3.87 10.38
N PHE A 62 -20.56 -5.06 10.89
CA PHE A 62 -21.76 -5.77 10.45
C PHE A 62 -23.01 -5.18 11.11
N ASP A 63 -23.93 -4.65 10.29
CA ASP A 63 -25.23 -4.17 10.74
C ASP A 63 -26.28 -5.28 10.59
N ARG A 64 -26.89 -5.67 11.71
CA ARG A 64 -27.89 -6.74 11.77
C ARG A 64 -29.21 -6.39 11.11
N ASN A 65 -29.57 -5.10 11.10
CA ASN A 65 -30.86 -4.65 10.59
C ASN A 65 -30.87 -4.60 9.07
N THR A 66 -29.77 -4.16 8.48
CA THR A 66 -29.60 -4.04 7.02
C THR A 66 -28.92 -5.27 6.40
N GLY A 67 -28.25 -6.10 7.21
CA GLY A 67 -27.45 -7.23 6.75
C GLY A 67 -26.18 -6.82 6.00
N GLN A 68 -25.82 -5.54 6.02
CA GLN A 68 -24.64 -5.01 5.32
C GLN A 68 -23.41 -5.01 6.22
N THR A 69 -22.24 -5.23 5.63
CA THR A 69 -20.96 -5.12 6.32
C THR A 69 -20.24 -3.85 5.89
N PHE A 70 -20.13 -2.89 6.79
CA PHE A 70 -19.35 -1.68 6.64
C PHE A 70 -17.86 -1.95 6.91
N ALA A 71 -17.01 -1.07 6.37
CA ALA A 71 -15.56 -1.22 6.43
C ALA A 71 -14.93 -0.74 7.77
N ASN A 72 -15.68 -0.70 8.88
CA ASN A 72 -15.21 -0.18 10.16
C ASN A 72 -13.96 -0.90 10.67
N LYS A 73 -13.94 -2.24 10.56
CA LYS A 73 -12.77 -3.06 10.90
C LYS A 73 -11.53 -2.63 10.11
N THR A 74 -11.66 -2.50 8.80
CA THR A 74 -10.56 -2.12 7.91
C THR A 74 -10.08 -0.70 8.20
N PHE A 75 -11.01 0.23 8.43
CA PHE A 75 -10.72 1.61 8.79
C PHE A 75 -9.89 1.70 10.08
N LEU A 76 -10.34 1.07 11.18
CA LEU A 76 -9.62 1.11 12.45
C LEU A 76 -8.25 0.42 12.38
N LEU A 77 -8.14 -0.70 11.66
CA LEU A 77 -6.85 -1.36 11.43
C LEU A 77 -5.88 -0.43 10.69
N ASN A 78 -6.35 0.30 9.68
CA ASN A 78 -5.51 1.26 8.97
C ASN A 78 -5.10 2.43 9.87
N CYS A 79 -6.00 2.93 10.73
CA CYS A 79 -5.67 3.96 11.71
C CYS A 79 -4.57 3.49 12.68
N VAL A 80 -4.67 2.27 13.22
CA VAL A 80 -3.67 1.70 14.13
C VAL A 80 -2.33 1.52 13.41
N ASN A 81 -2.33 0.91 12.22
CA ASN A 81 -1.09 0.69 11.45
C ASN A 81 -0.40 2.02 11.12
N TYR A 82 -1.16 3.07 10.83
CA TYR A 82 -0.62 4.39 10.57
C TYR A 82 0.03 5.04 11.80
N LEU A 83 -0.57 4.85 12.98
CA LEU A 83 -0.04 5.39 14.24
C LEU A 83 1.19 4.63 14.77
N VAL A 84 1.33 3.35 14.41
CA VAL A 84 2.45 2.48 14.83
C VAL A 84 3.62 2.50 13.82
N ASP A 85 3.54 3.35 12.79
CA ASP A 85 4.60 3.55 11.79
C ASP A 85 4.88 2.31 10.92
N ASP A 86 3.85 1.48 10.67
CA ASP A 86 3.87 0.40 9.67
C ASP A 86 3.65 0.93 8.23
N GLU A 87 4.17 2.12 7.93
CA GLU A 87 3.93 2.82 6.65
C GLU A 87 4.38 2.00 5.42
N GLY A 88 5.43 1.19 5.58
CA GLY A 88 5.93 0.30 4.53
C GLY A 88 4.91 -0.74 4.06
N LEU A 89 4.05 -1.25 4.96
CA LEU A 89 3.03 -2.25 4.64
C LEU A 89 1.73 -1.62 4.10
N LEU A 90 1.42 -0.39 4.53
CA LEU A 90 0.27 0.39 4.03
C LEU A 90 0.42 0.74 2.54
N GLN A 91 1.61 1.19 2.11
CA GLN A 91 1.87 1.53 0.71
C GLN A 91 1.75 0.33 -0.24
N LEU A 92 2.05 -0.88 0.24
CA LEU A 92 1.97 -2.11 -0.57
C LEU A 92 0.52 -2.56 -0.82
N ARG A 93 -0.42 -2.28 0.10
CA ARG A 93 -1.85 -2.61 -0.09
C ARG A 93 -2.60 -1.58 -0.92
N ALA A 94 -2.18 -0.31 -0.89
CA ALA A 94 -2.78 0.76 -1.69
C ALA A 94 -2.45 0.65 -3.19
N ARG A 95 -1.37 -0.07 -3.55
CA ARG A 95 -1.12 -0.53 -4.91
C ARG A 95 -1.94 -1.78 -5.21
N GLU A 96 -3.27 -1.64 -5.26
CA GLU A 96 -4.02 -2.49 -6.18
C GLU A 96 -3.54 -2.12 -7.59
N VAL A 97 -2.58 -2.89 -8.11
CA VAL A 97 -2.30 -2.89 -9.53
C VAL A 97 -3.58 -3.40 -10.18
N LYS A 98 -4.47 -2.48 -10.54
CA LYS A 98 -5.51 -2.74 -11.53
C LYS A 98 -4.73 -3.10 -12.78
N LEU A 99 -4.47 -4.39 -12.95
CA LEU A 99 -4.03 -4.96 -14.21
C LEU A 99 -5.11 -4.51 -15.19
N ARG A 100 -4.84 -3.42 -15.93
CA ARG A 100 -5.65 -3.05 -17.08
C ARG A 100 -5.56 -4.27 -17.97
N LEU A 101 -6.64 -5.04 -18.01
CA LEU A 101 -6.72 -6.22 -18.85
C LEU A 101 -6.29 -5.79 -20.24
N LEU A 102 -5.27 -6.47 -20.76
CA LEU A 102 -4.73 -6.19 -22.08
C LEU A 102 -5.90 -6.34 -23.07
N ASP A 103 -6.10 -5.34 -23.93
CA ASP A 103 -7.26 -5.28 -24.82
C ASP A 103 -7.29 -6.52 -25.74
N LYS A 104 -8.16 -7.47 -25.39
CA LYS A 104 -8.25 -8.76 -26.08
C LYS A 104 -8.56 -8.61 -27.56
N LYS A 105 -9.25 -7.53 -27.98
CA LYS A 105 -9.50 -7.25 -29.41
C LYS A 105 -8.23 -6.84 -30.15
N LYS A 106 -7.39 -6.00 -29.55
CA LYS A 106 -6.10 -5.61 -30.14
C LYS A 106 -5.13 -6.79 -30.25
N ILE A 107 -5.14 -7.69 -29.27
CA ILE A 107 -4.32 -8.90 -29.30
C ILE A 107 -4.76 -9.80 -30.47
N ALA A 108 -6.05 -10.12 -30.56
CA ALA A 108 -6.57 -10.98 -31.62
C ALA A 108 -6.29 -10.44 -33.04
N ASN A 109 -6.35 -9.12 -33.22
CA ASN A 109 -6.11 -8.50 -34.53
C ASN A 109 -4.62 -8.45 -34.94
N HIS A 110 -3.69 -8.59 -34.00
CA HIS A 110 -2.25 -8.45 -34.26
C HIS A 110 -1.42 -9.67 -33.88
N GLU A 111 -2.05 -10.72 -33.36
CA GLU A 111 -1.39 -11.94 -32.86
C GLU A 111 -0.45 -12.56 -33.91
N THR A 112 -0.95 -12.75 -35.14
CA THR A 112 -0.18 -13.32 -36.25
C THR A 112 1.04 -12.48 -36.63
N LYS A 113 0.91 -11.15 -36.61
CA LYS A 113 2.04 -10.24 -36.88
C LYS A 113 3.16 -10.41 -35.85
N TRP A 114 2.79 -10.46 -34.56
CA TRP A 114 3.76 -10.60 -33.48
C TRP A 114 4.37 -12.01 -33.41
N GLN A 115 3.60 -13.05 -33.70
CA GLN A 115 4.12 -14.41 -33.83
C GLN A 115 5.15 -14.53 -34.95
N ILE A 116 4.87 -13.96 -36.13
CA ILE A 116 5.80 -14.00 -37.27
C ILE A 116 7.09 -13.25 -36.92
N ILE A 117 7.01 -12.06 -36.31
CA ILE A 117 8.21 -11.30 -35.92
C ILE A 117 9.07 -12.11 -34.94
N ASN A 118 8.46 -12.70 -33.91
CA ASN A 118 9.20 -13.45 -32.89
C ASN A 118 9.80 -14.77 -33.42
N ILE A 119 9.26 -15.35 -34.49
CA ILE A 119 9.77 -16.57 -35.11
C ILE A 119 10.81 -16.23 -36.19
N ALA A 120 10.45 -15.35 -37.12
CA ALA A 120 11.27 -15.04 -38.29
C ALA A 120 12.54 -14.27 -37.94
N LEU A 121 12.50 -13.40 -36.92
CA LEU A 121 13.66 -12.61 -36.51
C LEU A 121 14.83 -13.47 -36.00
N PRO A 122 14.67 -14.36 -35.00
CA PRO A 122 15.77 -15.21 -34.53
C PRO A 122 16.24 -16.21 -35.60
N LEU A 123 15.33 -16.78 -36.39
CA LEU A 123 15.69 -17.65 -37.52
C LEU A 123 16.53 -16.90 -38.57
N GLY A 124 16.14 -15.67 -38.90
CA GLY A 124 16.88 -14.81 -39.82
C GLY A 124 18.29 -14.50 -39.32
N ILE A 125 18.46 -14.25 -38.02
CA ILE A 125 19.78 -14.02 -37.41
C ILE A 125 20.67 -15.25 -37.56
N ILE A 126 20.15 -16.46 -37.30
CA ILE A 126 20.92 -17.71 -37.43
C ILE A 126 21.35 -17.94 -38.88
N ILE A 127 20.45 -17.75 -39.85
CA ILE A 127 20.74 -17.92 -41.27
C ILE A 127 21.79 -16.89 -41.72
N LEU A 128 21.66 -15.64 -41.31
CA LEU A 128 22.61 -14.58 -41.63
C LEU A 128 24.01 -14.92 -41.11
N PHE A 129 24.12 -15.36 -39.86
CA PHE A 129 25.40 -15.83 -39.30
C PHE A 129 25.97 -17.02 -40.06
N GLY A 130 25.13 -17.97 -40.46
CA GLY A 130 25.54 -19.12 -41.28
C GLY A 130 26.09 -18.70 -42.63
N LEU A 131 25.43 -17.76 -43.33
CA LEU A 131 25.90 -17.24 -44.61
C LEU A 131 27.21 -16.46 -44.49
N ILE A 132 27.34 -15.61 -43.46
CA ILE A 132 28.58 -14.87 -43.18
C ILE A 132 29.72 -15.85 -42.92
N GLN A 133 29.50 -16.87 -42.10
CA GLN A 133 30.50 -17.88 -41.77
C GLN A 133 30.90 -18.70 -43.00
N PHE A 134 29.93 -19.11 -43.82
CA PHE A 134 30.17 -19.83 -45.06
C PHE A 134 30.97 -19.00 -46.07
N TYR A 135 30.61 -17.73 -46.26
CA TYR A 135 31.33 -16.80 -47.14
C TYR A 135 32.77 -16.57 -46.66
N TYR A 136 32.96 -16.34 -45.36
CA TYR A 136 34.29 -16.18 -44.77
C TYR A 136 35.13 -17.45 -44.91
N ARG A 137 34.54 -18.64 -44.69
CA ARG A 137 35.22 -19.93 -44.86
C ARG A 137 35.65 -20.12 -46.32
N LYS A 138 34.79 -19.81 -47.28
CA LYS A 138 35.12 -19.91 -48.72
C LYS A 138 36.28 -18.98 -49.09
N LYS A 139 36.32 -17.76 -48.54
CA LYS A 139 37.42 -16.81 -48.81
C LYS A 139 38.75 -17.21 -48.15
N LYS A 140 38.72 -17.87 -46.99
CA LYS A 140 39.92 -18.23 -46.22
C LYS A 140 40.52 -19.61 -46.57
N TYR A 141 39.70 -20.57 -46.99
CA TYR A 141 40.10 -21.97 -47.18
C TYR A 141 39.90 -22.52 -48.60
N ALA A 142 39.39 -21.72 -49.56
CA ALA A 142 39.29 -22.14 -50.96
C ALA A 142 40.46 -21.59 -51.80
N ALA A 143 41.68 -21.75 -51.29
CA ALA A 143 42.93 -21.66 -52.03
C ALA A 143 43.60 -23.03 -51.96
#